data_AF-A0A9Q0ART8-F1
#
_entry.id   AF-A0A9Q0ART8-F1
#
_cell.length_a   1.000
_cell.length_b   1.000
_cell.length_c   1.000
_cell.angle_alpha   90.00
_cell.angle_beta   90.00
_cell.angle_gamma   90.00
#
_symmetry.space_group_name_H-M   'P 1'
#
loop_
_entity.id
_entity.type
_entity.pdbx_description
1 polymer ?
#
loop_
_entity_poly.entity_id
_entity_poly.type
_entity_poly.pdbx_seq_one_letter_code
_entity_poly.pdbx_strand_id
1 'polypeptide(L)'
;MASKAFFDPMVLFRVAPLVSSTFALRFSVDQYSFLNVLLAQEHREDAKHIIPSYFRIFFRNGIWHIGVLYGVSFGSGIANFFSKPNAAWRWYAAGTALTLAHMAFAPKIMWSIKDLYDDEPKGQGDKHLKKWLDIHVIRSVLADFPAWVCFGIACLKSFQPL
;
A
#
# COMPACT_ATOMS: atom_id res chain seq x y z
N MET A 1 -4.43 14.67 38.55
CA MET A 1 -5.28 13.99 37.56
C MET A 1 -5.14 14.73 36.23
N ALA A 2 -4.25 14.27 35.36
CA ALA A 2 -4.09 14.90 34.05
C ALA A 2 -5.38 14.68 33.25
N SER A 3 -5.88 15.78 32.66
CA SER A 3 -6.98 15.78 31.70
C SER A 3 -6.82 14.59 30.75
N LYS A 4 -7.77 13.65 30.78
CA LYS A 4 -7.95 12.71 29.68
C LYS A 4 -8.44 13.56 28.51
N ALA A 5 -7.52 14.19 27.81
CA ALA A 5 -7.81 14.82 26.54
C ALA A 5 -8.56 13.78 25.70
N PHE A 6 -9.60 14.21 25.02
CA PHE A 6 -10.45 13.35 24.19
C PHE A 6 -9.64 12.48 23.19
N PHE A 7 -8.38 12.89 22.92
CA PHE A 7 -7.33 12.11 22.28
C PHE A 7 -6.02 12.16 23.07
N ASP A 8 -5.40 11.01 23.34
CA ASP A 8 -4.02 10.91 23.80
C ASP A 8 -3.07 10.96 22.58
N PRO A 9 -2.23 12.01 22.42
CA PRO A 9 -1.32 12.14 21.29
C PRO A 9 -0.35 10.97 21.15
N MET A 10 0.07 10.36 22.27
CA MET A 10 0.96 9.21 22.24
C MET A 10 0.24 7.97 21.72
N VAL A 11 -1.03 7.76 22.10
CA VAL A 11 -1.85 6.68 21.55
C VAL A 11 -2.00 6.85 20.04
N LEU A 12 -2.37 8.04 19.57
CA LEU A 12 -2.48 8.33 18.14
C LEU A 12 -1.16 8.05 17.41
N PHE A 13 -0.04 8.48 17.99
CA PHE A 13 1.28 8.24 17.43
C PHE A 13 1.63 6.74 17.36
N ARG A 14 1.29 5.94 18.38
CA ARG A 14 1.53 4.48 18.38
C ARG A 14 0.66 3.75 17.34
N VAL A 15 -0.57 4.20 17.13
CA VAL A 15 -1.57 3.55 16.26
C VAL A 15 -1.46 4.00 14.79
N ALA A 16 -0.92 5.19 14.53
CA ALA A 16 -0.77 5.77 13.19
C ALA A 16 -0.23 4.80 12.10
N PRO A 17 0.86 4.03 12.31
CA PRO A 17 1.37 3.14 11.26
C PRO A 17 0.43 1.95 10.98
N LEU A 18 -0.32 1.47 11.97
CA LEU A 18 -1.33 0.44 11.76
C LEU A 18 -2.52 0.96 10.95
N VAL A 19 -3.03 2.14 11.30
CA VAL A 19 -4.19 2.73 10.61
C VAL A 19 -3.84 3.06 9.16
N SER A 20 -2.73 3.75 8.94
CA SER A 20 -2.29 4.10 7.58
C SER A 20 -1.97 2.88 6.72
N SER A 21 -1.31 1.86 7.26
CA SER A 21 -1.08 0.60 6.52
C SER A 21 -2.36 -0.21 6.28
N THR A 22 -3.35 -0.13 7.16
CA THR A 22 -4.68 -0.75 6.93
C THR A 22 -5.37 -0.11 5.72
N PHE A 23 -5.38 1.23 5.64
CA PHE A 23 -5.93 1.93 4.48
C PHE A 23 -5.12 1.66 3.21
N ALA A 24 -3.79 1.56 3.28
CA ALA A 24 -2.95 1.21 2.14
C ALA A 24 -3.26 -0.20 1.61
N LEU A 25 -3.39 -1.18 2.53
CA LEU A 25 -3.74 -2.55 2.18
C LEU A 25 -5.16 -2.63 1.60
N ARG A 26 -6.12 -1.93 2.20
CA ARG A 26 -7.49 -1.87 1.67
C ARG A 26 -7.52 -1.25 0.28
N PHE A 27 -6.82 -0.14 0.08
CA PHE A 27 -6.69 0.48 -1.22
C PHE A 27 -6.12 -0.52 -2.23
N SER A 28 -5.05 -1.25 -1.88
CA SER A 28 -4.48 -2.29 -2.75
C SER A 28 -5.50 -3.37 -3.17
N VAL A 29 -6.35 -3.82 -2.25
CA VAL A 29 -7.44 -4.78 -2.55
C VAL A 29 -8.49 -4.16 -3.47
N ASP A 30 -8.87 -2.91 -3.24
CA ASP A 30 -9.85 -2.20 -4.07
C ASP A 30 -9.30 -1.96 -5.48
N GLN A 31 -8.02 -1.56 -5.61
CA GLN A 31 -7.34 -1.42 -6.90
C GLN A 31 -7.37 -2.73 -7.68
N TYR A 32 -7.01 -3.85 -7.03
CA TYR A 32 -7.06 -5.16 -7.67
C TYR A 32 -8.49 -5.50 -8.11
N SER A 33 -9.47 -5.33 -7.23
CA SER A 33 -10.86 -5.68 -7.49
C SER A 33 -11.42 -4.91 -8.69
N PHE A 34 -11.31 -3.57 -8.69
CA PHE A 34 -11.87 -2.75 -9.76
C PHE A 34 -11.15 -2.91 -11.10
N LEU A 35 -9.82 -3.05 -11.08
CA LEU A 35 -9.05 -3.23 -12.32
C LEU A 35 -9.19 -4.64 -12.88
N ASN A 36 -9.32 -5.66 -12.03
CA ASN A 36 -9.51 -7.04 -12.49
C ASN A 36 -10.88 -7.23 -13.15
N VAL A 37 -11.90 -6.44 -12.76
CA VAL A 37 -13.20 -6.43 -13.46
C VAL A 37 -12.97 -6.14 -14.94
N LEU A 38 -12.13 -5.18 -15.32
CA LEU A 38 -11.83 -4.83 -16.73
C LEU A 38 -11.26 -6.00 -17.56
N LEU A 39 -10.78 -7.06 -16.90
CA LEU A 39 -10.26 -8.27 -17.56
C LEU A 39 -11.31 -9.40 -17.70
N ALA A 40 -12.54 -9.19 -17.24
CA ALA A 40 -13.62 -10.17 -17.35
C ALA A 40 -13.92 -10.50 -18.81
N GLN A 41 -14.16 -11.79 -19.09
CA GLN A 41 -14.32 -12.31 -20.45
C GLN A 41 -15.49 -11.65 -21.19
N GLU A 42 -16.56 -11.29 -20.48
CA GLU A 42 -17.80 -10.72 -21.04
C GLU A 42 -17.58 -9.44 -21.85
N HIS A 43 -16.59 -8.63 -21.47
CA HIS A 43 -16.34 -7.33 -22.07
C HIS A 43 -14.85 -7.07 -22.32
N ARG A 44 -14.00 -8.11 -22.30
CA ARG A 44 -12.55 -7.97 -22.43
C ARG A 44 -12.15 -7.33 -23.76
N GLU A 45 -12.77 -7.76 -24.85
CA GLU A 45 -12.47 -7.28 -26.20
C GLU A 45 -12.76 -5.79 -26.36
N ASP A 46 -13.83 -5.30 -25.74
CA ASP A 46 -14.16 -3.88 -25.72
C ASP A 46 -13.27 -3.12 -24.73
N ALA A 47 -13.03 -3.71 -23.55
CA ALA A 47 -12.29 -3.09 -22.46
C ALA A 47 -10.80 -2.87 -22.79
N LYS A 48 -10.17 -3.76 -23.57
CA LYS A 48 -8.72 -3.68 -23.87
C LYS A 48 -8.31 -2.35 -24.50
N HIS A 49 -9.22 -1.69 -25.20
CA HIS A 49 -8.98 -0.39 -25.84
C HIS A 49 -9.13 0.81 -24.88
N ILE A 50 -9.94 0.69 -23.82
CA ILE A 50 -10.12 1.75 -22.82
C ILE A 50 -9.16 1.62 -21.64
N ILE A 51 -8.62 0.44 -21.39
CA ILE A 51 -7.74 0.16 -20.26
C ILE A 51 -6.56 1.15 -20.16
N PRO A 52 -5.81 1.46 -21.24
CA PRO A 52 -4.69 2.40 -21.16
C PRO A 52 -5.08 3.79 -20.67
N SER A 53 -6.17 4.35 -21.22
CA SER A 53 -6.64 5.69 -20.87
C SER A 53 -7.28 5.71 -19.47
N TYR A 54 -8.08 4.70 -19.14
CA TYR A 54 -8.65 4.51 -17.82
C TYR A 54 -7.56 4.43 -16.75
N PHE A 55 -6.58 3.55 -16.96
CA PHE A 55 -5.49 3.32 -16.01
C PHE A 55 -4.64 4.58 -15.83
N ARG A 56 -4.37 5.34 -16.90
CA ARG A 56 -3.64 6.63 -16.80
C ARG A 56 -4.35 7.64 -15.90
N ILE A 57 -5.67 7.78 -16.04
CA ILE A 57 -6.46 8.70 -15.20
C ILE A 57 -6.50 8.18 -13.76
N PHE A 58 -6.79 6.90 -13.59
CA PHE A 58 -6.84 6.22 -12.29
C PHE A 58 -5.52 6.35 -11.54
N PHE A 59 -4.38 6.01 -12.17
CA PHE A 59 -3.07 6.01 -11.54
C PHE A 59 -2.62 7.42 -11.16
N ARG A 60 -2.84 8.42 -12.03
CA ARG A 60 -2.51 9.82 -11.75
C ARG A 60 -3.24 10.35 -10.51
N ASN A 61 -4.49 9.94 -10.30
CA ASN A 61 -5.25 10.32 -9.11
C ASN A 61 -4.85 9.48 -7.89
N GLY A 62 -4.64 8.18 -8.10
CA GLY A 62 -4.29 7.20 -7.07
C GLY A 62 -2.92 7.40 -6.42
N ILE A 63 -1.94 7.91 -7.16
CA ILE A 63 -0.55 8.00 -6.67
C ILE A 63 -0.41 8.90 -5.43
N TRP A 64 -1.27 9.91 -5.28
CA TRP A 64 -1.27 10.77 -4.10
C TRP A 64 -1.76 10.03 -2.85
N HIS A 65 -2.80 9.20 -2.98
CA HIS A 65 -3.27 8.36 -1.88
C HIS A 65 -2.17 7.40 -1.41
N ILE A 66 -1.46 6.78 -2.34
CA ILE A 66 -0.32 5.91 -2.04
C ILE A 66 0.79 6.71 -1.34
N GLY A 67 1.20 7.86 -1.91
CA GLY A 67 2.27 8.69 -1.34
C GLY A 67 1.98 9.10 0.12
N VAL A 68 0.76 9.53 0.41
CA VAL A 68 0.34 9.90 1.77
C VAL A 68 0.33 8.69 2.71
N LEU A 69 -0.32 7.59 2.32
CA LEU A 69 -0.49 6.43 3.20
C LEU A 69 0.85 5.75 3.53
N TYR A 70 1.70 5.54 2.53
CA TYR A 70 3.04 4.97 2.74
C TYR A 70 3.97 5.96 3.45
N GLY A 71 3.86 7.26 3.16
CA GLY A 71 4.61 8.30 3.87
C GLY A 71 4.29 8.35 5.36
N VAL A 72 3.00 8.30 5.72
CA VAL A 72 2.55 8.24 7.13
C VAL A 72 2.97 6.93 7.78
N SER A 73 2.78 5.78 7.11
CA SER A 73 3.19 4.46 7.64
C SER A 73 4.68 4.42 7.95
N PHE A 74 5.50 4.86 6.99
CA PHE A 74 6.96 4.90 7.12
C PHE A 74 7.41 5.91 8.19
N GLY A 75 6.93 7.16 8.12
CA GLY A 75 7.33 8.24 9.03
C GLY A 75 6.93 7.99 10.47
N SER A 76 5.72 7.48 10.70
CA SER A 76 5.29 7.11 12.05
C SER A 76 5.94 5.81 12.52
N GLY A 77 6.16 4.82 11.65
CA GLY A 77 6.88 3.58 11.96
C GLY A 77 8.33 3.84 12.41
N ILE A 78 9.07 4.67 11.67
CA ILE A 78 10.46 5.01 12.01
C ILE A 78 10.55 5.79 13.32
N ALA A 79 9.64 6.75 13.55
CA ALA A 79 9.61 7.50 14.79
C ALA A 79 9.24 6.60 16.00
N ASN A 80 8.32 5.64 15.81
CA ASN A 80 8.00 4.64 16.83
C ASN A 80 9.18 3.69 17.11
N PHE A 81 9.96 3.33 16.09
CA PHE A 81 11.19 2.56 16.27
C PHE A 81 12.21 3.30 17.15
N PHE A 82 12.43 4.59 16.91
CA PHE A 82 13.40 5.40 17.67
C PHE A 82 12.95 5.72 19.09
N SER A 83 11.65 5.86 19.33
CA SER A 83 11.10 6.07 20.68
C SER A 83 11.07 4.81 21.56
N LYS A 84 11.53 3.66 21.03
CA LYS A 84 11.75 2.40 21.77
C LYS A 84 10.62 2.00 22.75
N PRO A 85 9.33 1.93 22.34
CA PRO A 85 8.26 1.48 23.21
C PRO A 85 8.42 0.00 23.57
N ASN A 86 8.74 -0.28 24.83
CA ASN A 86 8.78 -1.63 25.44
C ASN A 86 9.37 -2.68 24.48
N ALA A 87 8.69 -3.81 24.28
CA ALA A 87 9.08 -4.84 23.30
C ALA A 87 8.57 -4.56 21.87
N ALA A 88 7.82 -3.48 21.64
CA ALA A 88 7.16 -3.19 20.35
C ALA A 88 8.11 -2.61 19.29
N TRP A 89 9.21 -1.98 19.68
CA TRP A 89 10.11 -1.28 18.74
C TRP A 89 10.66 -2.17 17.62
N ARG A 90 10.88 -3.46 17.88
CA ARG A 90 11.36 -4.42 16.87
C ARG A 90 10.32 -4.65 15.77
N TRP A 91 9.04 -4.65 16.16
CA TRP A 91 7.92 -4.81 15.24
C TRP A 91 7.66 -3.53 14.43
N TYR A 92 7.82 -2.36 15.04
CA TYR A 92 7.85 -1.09 14.29
C TYR A 92 9.00 -1.05 13.28
N ALA A 93 10.20 -1.52 13.64
CA ALA A 93 11.33 -1.61 12.72
C ALA A 93 11.04 -2.55 11.54
N ALA A 94 10.55 -3.76 11.82
CA ALA A 94 10.20 -4.74 10.79
C ALA A 94 9.12 -4.22 9.83
N GLY A 95 8.02 -3.66 10.37
CA GLY A 95 6.96 -3.07 9.55
C GLY A 95 7.45 -1.90 8.70
N THR A 96 8.34 -1.06 9.25
CA THR A 96 8.95 0.06 8.50
C THR A 96 9.85 -0.45 7.38
N ALA A 97 10.67 -1.47 7.63
CA ALA A 97 11.51 -2.08 6.61
C ALA A 97 10.68 -2.71 5.47
N LEU A 98 9.56 -3.35 5.78
CA LEU A 98 8.64 -3.90 4.78
C LEU A 98 7.90 -2.80 4.00
N THR A 99 7.51 -1.71 4.67
CA THR A 99 6.96 -0.51 4.02
C THR A 99 7.98 0.10 3.04
N LEU A 100 9.27 0.09 3.38
CA LEU A 100 10.33 0.49 2.47
C LEU A 100 10.52 -0.53 1.32
N ALA A 101 10.40 -1.82 1.61
CA ALA A 101 10.49 -2.89 0.61
C ALA A 101 9.40 -2.77 -0.47
N HIS A 102 8.22 -2.21 -0.15
CA HIS A 102 7.22 -1.84 -1.16
C HIS A 102 7.84 -0.98 -2.28
N MET A 103 8.68 -0.02 -1.91
CA MET A 103 9.33 0.90 -2.86
C MET A 103 10.36 0.19 -3.74
N ALA A 104 10.91 -0.95 -3.30
CA ALA A 104 11.82 -1.74 -4.13
C ALA A 104 11.13 -2.34 -5.37
N PHE A 105 9.80 -2.42 -5.39
CA PHE A 105 9.03 -2.83 -6.57
C PHE A 105 8.82 -1.68 -7.58
N ALA A 106 9.18 -0.44 -7.23
CA ALA A 106 8.94 0.73 -8.08
C ALA A 106 9.52 0.59 -9.49
N PRO A 107 10.76 0.12 -9.71
CA PRO A 107 11.29 -0.03 -11.07
C PRO A 107 10.43 -0.97 -11.94
N LYS A 108 10.04 -2.12 -11.38
CA LYS A 108 9.23 -3.13 -12.09
C LYS A 108 7.82 -2.62 -12.39
N ILE A 109 7.22 -1.89 -11.44
CA ILE A 109 5.91 -1.24 -11.62
C ILE A 109 5.99 -0.17 -12.71
N MET A 110 7.00 0.70 -12.68
CA MET A 110 7.13 1.81 -13.63
C MET A 110 7.30 1.33 -15.07
N TRP A 111 8.03 0.24 -15.29
CA TRP A 111 8.09 -0.39 -16.62
C TRP A 111 6.73 -0.92 -17.06
N SER A 112 5.99 -1.60 -16.17
CA SER A 112 4.65 -2.08 -16.50
C SER A 112 3.65 -0.95 -16.75
N ILE A 113 3.79 0.18 -16.05
CA ILE A 113 2.97 1.38 -16.28
C ILE A 113 3.29 1.98 -17.65
N LYS A 114 4.58 2.05 -18.02
CA LYS A 114 4.99 2.54 -19.33
C LYS A 114 4.37 1.68 -20.43
N ASP A 115 4.51 0.36 -20.35
CA ASP A 115 3.90 -0.57 -21.32
C ASP A 115 2.38 -0.34 -21.42
N LEU A 116 1.70 -0.13 -20.28
CA LEU A 116 0.26 0.10 -20.21
C LEU A 116 -0.17 1.49 -20.71
N TYR A 117 0.71 2.50 -20.61
CA TYR A 117 0.45 3.86 -21.09
C TYR A 117 0.68 3.99 -22.58
N ASP A 118 1.74 3.38 -23.08
CA ASP A 118 2.12 3.40 -24.48
C ASP A 118 1.25 2.42 -25.28
N ASP A 119 0.70 1.39 -24.62
CA ASP A 119 -0.07 0.30 -25.22
C ASP A 119 0.68 -0.23 -26.44
N GLU A 120 1.94 -0.65 -26.26
CA GLU A 120 2.78 -1.14 -27.35
C GLU A 120 3.11 -2.63 -27.15
N PRO A 121 2.67 -3.52 -28.06
CA PRO A 121 1.89 -3.26 -29.28
C PRO A 121 0.42 -2.90 -29.00
N LYS A 122 -0.15 -2.01 -29.80
CA LYS A 122 -1.51 -1.47 -29.62
C LYS A 122 -2.60 -2.54 -29.51
N GLY A 123 -3.59 -2.25 -28.68
CA GLY A 123 -4.74 -3.11 -28.43
C GLY A 123 -4.44 -4.27 -27.48
N GLN A 124 -3.40 -4.16 -26.64
CA GLN A 124 -3.01 -5.18 -25.66
C GLN A 124 -3.15 -4.69 -24.22
N GLY A 125 -3.97 -3.66 -23.99
CA GLY A 125 -4.24 -3.09 -22.67
C GLY A 125 -4.62 -4.14 -21.63
N ASP A 126 -5.36 -5.18 -21.99
CA ASP A 126 -5.73 -6.30 -21.11
C ASP A 126 -4.49 -7.08 -20.61
N LYS A 127 -3.56 -7.42 -21.50
CA LYS A 127 -2.31 -8.10 -21.16
C LYS A 127 -1.38 -7.22 -20.33
N HIS A 128 -1.26 -5.94 -20.70
CA HIS A 128 -0.45 -4.97 -19.97
C HIS A 128 -1.01 -4.77 -18.55
N LEU A 129 -2.34 -4.67 -18.40
CA LEU A 129 -2.99 -4.56 -17.10
C LEU A 129 -2.84 -5.84 -16.27
N LYS A 130 -2.97 -7.02 -16.89
CA LYS A 130 -2.73 -8.30 -16.21
C LYS A 130 -1.31 -8.40 -15.66
N LYS A 131 -0.30 -8.01 -16.45
CA LYS A 131 1.11 -7.96 -16.03
C LYS A 131 1.29 -7.01 -14.84
N TRP A 132 0.65 -5.84 -14.86
CA TRP A 132 0.69 -4.90 -13.75
C TRP A 132 0.04 -5.50 -12.49
N LEU A 133 -1.13 -6.12 -12.61
CA LEU A 133 -1.85 -6.77 -11.50
C LEU A 133 -1.04 -7.91 -10.87
N ASP A 134 -0.31 -8.69 -11.67
CA ASP A 134 0.55 -9.76 -11.15
C ASP A 134 1.67 -9.21 -10.26
N ILE A 135 2.31 -8.12 -10.68
CA ILE A 135 3.33 -7.45 -9.87
C ILE A 135 2.71 -6.83 -8.61
N HIS A 136 1.53 -6.21 -8.76
CA HIS A 136 0.78 -5.57 -7.68
C HIS A 136 0.41 -6.59 -6.58
N VAL A 137 -0.08 -7.78 -6.94
CA VAL A 137 -0.40 -8.86 -5.99
C VAL A 137 0.86 -9.33 -5.27
N ILE A 138 1.94 -9.63 -6.00
CA ILE A 138 3.20 -10.08 -5.40
C ILE A 138 3.71 -9.06 -4.38
N ARG A 139 3.76 -7.78 -4.74
CA ARG A 139 4.16 -6.70 -3.82
C ARG A 139 3.25 -6.65 -2.59
N SER A 140 1.94 -6.74 -2.79
CA SER A 140 0.96 -6.66 -1.70
C SER A 140 1.11 -7.80 -0.70
N VAL A 141 1.39 -9.02 -1.19
CA VAL A 141 1.58 -10.20 -0.35
C VAL A 141 2.95 -10.22 0.34
N LEU A 142 4.01 -9.75 -0.33
CA LEU A 142 5.37 -9.83 0.20
C LEU A 142 5.79 -8.62 1.05
N ALA A 143 5.19 -7.46 0.83
CA ALA A 143 5.53 -6.22 1.55
C ALA A 143 4.35 -5.70 2.37
N ASP A 144 3.22 -5.41 1.71
CA ASP A 144 2.14 -4.61 2.32
C ASP A 144 1.42 -5.37 3.44
N PHE A 145 1.04 -6.62 3.20
CA PHE A 145 0.39 -7.47 4.19
C PHE A 145 1.30 -7.81 5.38
N PRO A 146 2.56 -8.26 5.19
CA PRO A 146 3.50 -8.43 6.29
C PRO A 146 3.76 -7.15 7.09
N ALA A 147 3.88 -5.99 6.43
CA ALA A 147 4.06 -4.71 7.11
C ALA A 147 2.88 -4.40 8.04
N TRP A 148 1.65 -4.57 7.52
CA TRP A 148 0.42 -4.41 8.29
C TRP A 148 0.37 -5.34 9.51
N VAL A 149 0.73 -6.62 9.34
CA VAL A 149 0.83 -7.57 10.47
C VAL A 149 1.85 -7.10 11.51
N CYS A 150 3.05 -6.69 11.09
CA CYS A 150 4.07 -6.16 11.99
C CYS A 150 3.57 -4.95 12.78
N PHE A 151 2.90 -3.99 12.12
CA PHE A 151 2.35 -2.83 12.79
C PHE A 151 1.18 -3.17 13.71
N GLY A 152 0.38 -4.20 13.39
CA GLY A 152 -0.64 -4.73 14.29
C GLY A 152 -0.05 -5.27 15.60
N ILE A 153 1.01 -6.10 15.48
CA ILE A 153 1.71 -6.64 16.64
C ILE A 153 2.40 -5.51 17.44
N ALA A 154 3.03 -4.55 16.74
CA ALA A 154 3.67 -3.40 17.37
C ALA A 154 2.66 -2.58 18.19
N CYS A 155 1.49 -2.29 17.61
CA CYS A 155 0.40 -1.57 18.26
C CYS A 155 -0.02 -2.27 19.55
N LEU A 156 -0.35 -3.56 19.49
CA LEU A 156 -0.76 -4.34 20.67
C LEU A 156 0.33 -4.34 21.76
N LYS A 157 1.60 -4.53 21.37
CA LYS A 157 2.73 -4.56 22.30
C LYS A 157 3.07 -3.20 22.89
N SER A 158 2.78 -2.12 22.18
CA SER A 158 3.11 -0.75 22.61
C SER A 158 2.30 -0.29 23.84
N PHE A 159 1.16 -0.94 24.09
CA PHE A 159 0.27 -0.66 25.22
C PHE A 159 0.37 -1.69 26.35
N GLN A 160 1.22 -2.70 26.22
CA GLN A 160 1.46 -3.64 27.31
C GLN A 160 2.33 -2.97 28.39
N PRO A 161 2.01 -3.16 29.68
CA PRO A 161 2.91 -2.73 30.76
C PRO A 161 4.29 -3.41 30.62
N LEU A 162 5.32 -2.71 31.07
CA LEU A 162 6.72 -3.19 31.08
C LEU A 162 6.88 -4.47 31.90
#